data_AF-A0A429S3X1-F1
#
_entry.id   AF-A0A429S3X1-F1
#
_cell.length_a   1.000
_cell.length_b   1.000
_cell.length_c   1.000
_cell.angle_alpha   90.00
_cell.angle_beta   90.00
_cell.angle_gamma   90.00
#
_symmetry.space_group_name_H-M   'P 1'
#
loop_
_entity.id
_entity.type
_entity.pdbx_description
1 polymer ?
#
loop_
_entity_poly.entity_id
_entity_poly.type
_entity_poly.pdbx_seq_one_letter_code
_entity_poly.pdbx_strand_id
1 'polypeptide(L)'
;MPRPERLLDPTAGPLEQFAHELRLLRKQAGNPSYRTMAKRAHYSVATLAEAARGLHKPSLKVTLAYVAACDGDPEPWTRRWYRLSSELEGRDSPARGQPPAPGLVPT
;
A
#
# COMPACT_ATOMS: atom_id res chain seq x y z
N MET A 1 18.04 -5.99 -18.78
CA MET A 1 17.16 -4.85 -19.08
C MET A 1 16.30 -4.57 -17.86
N PRO A 2 16.41 -3.38 -17.21
CA PRO A 2 15.48 -3.04 -16.14
C PRO A 2 14.08 -2.90 -16.75
N ARG A 3 13.14 -3.74 -16.34
CA ARG A 3 11.74 -3.61 -16.74
C ARG A 3 11.25 -2.27 -16.15
N PRO A 4 10.82 -1.29 -16.97
CA PRO A 4 10.39 0.00 -16.46
C PRO A 4 9.30 -0.22 -15.41
N GLU A 5 9.43 0.45 -14.27
CA GLU A 5 8.40 0.45 -13.24
C GLU A 5 7.07 0.85 -13.89
N ARG A 6 6.05 0.02 -13.69
CA ARG A 6 4.70 0.27 -14.23
C ARG A 6 4.27 1.69 -13.88
N LEU A 7 3.71 2.40 -14.87
CA LEU A 7 3.00 3.67 -14.66
C LEU A 7 1.97 3.45 -13.55
N LEU A 8 2.23 4.08 -12.41
CA LEU A 8 1.31 4.15 -11.29
C LEU A 8 0.58 5.47 -11.42
N ASP A 9 -0.75 5.41 -11.56
CA ASP A 9 -1.60 6.59 -11.47
C ASP A 9 -1.96 6.82 -9.99
N PRO A 10 -1.44 7.87 -9.34
CA PRO A 10 -1.72 8.15 -7.93
C PRO A 10 -3.19 8.54 -7.65
N THR A 11 -3.99 8.80 -8.69
CA THR A 11 -5.40 9.19 -8.55
C THR A 11 -6.37 8.03 -8.74
N ALA A 12 -5.88 6.87 -9.19
CA ALA A 12 -6.72 5.69 -9.46
C ALA A 12 -7.32 5.08 -8.18
N GLY A 13 -6.65 5.21 -7.04
CA GLY A 13 -7.11 4.65 -5.78
C GLY A 13 -6.14 4.87 -4.62
N PRO A 14 -6.56 4.52 -3.39
CA PRO A 14 -5.78 4.73 -2.19
C PRO A 14 -4.53 3.83 -2.13
N LEU A 15 -4.57 2.64 -2.75
CA LEU A 15 -3.40 1.75 -2.87
C LEU A 15 -2.35 2.33 -3.82
N GLU A 16 -2.80 2.86 -4.96
CA GLU A 16 -1.95 3.47 -5.97
C GLU A 16 -1.33 4.77 -5.45
N GLN A 17 -2.12 5.60 -4.74
CA GLN A 17 -1.62 6.79 -4.05
C GLN A 17 -0.53 6.42 -3.03
N PHE A 18 -0.80 5.45 -2.16
CA PHE A 18 0.15 5.01 -1.14
C PHE A 18 1.46 4.48 -1.76
N ALA A 19 1.36 3.68 -2.82
CA ALA A 19 2.52 3.17 -3.54
C ALA A 19 3.29 4.30 -4.25
N HIS A 20 2.60 5.30 -4.80
CA HIS A 20 3.21 6.47 -5.38
C HIS A 20 4.00 7.27 -4.32
N GLU A 21 3.44 7.48 -3.14
CA GLU A 21 4.15 8.13 -2.03
C GLU A 21 5.41 7.35 -1.62
N LEU A 22 5.38 6.01 -1.59
CA LEU A 22 6.56 5.19 -1.30
C LEU A 22 7.64 5.36 -2.38
N ARG A 23 7.24 5.46 -3.65
CA ARG A 23 8.18 5.75 -4.74
C ARG A 23 8.76 7.15 -4.63
N LEU A 24 7.96 8.14 -4.20
CA LEU A 24 8.42 9.50 -3.98
C LEU A 24 9.44 9.57 -2.84
N LEU A 25 9.18 8.88 -1.72
CA LEU A 25 10.14 8.76 -0.62
C LEU A 25 11.47 8.17 -1.11
N ARG A 26 11.41 7.09 -1.90
CA ARG A 26 12.62 6.49 -2.48
C ARG A 26 13.37 7.48 -3.36
N LYS A 27 12.66 8.25 -4.21
CA LYS A 27 13.27 9.31 -5.03
C LYS A 27 13.94 10.39 -4.18
N GLN A 28 13.29 10.84 -3.10
CA GLN A 28 13.84 11.83 -2.17
C GLN A 28 15.10 11.31 -1.45
N ALA A 29 15.18 10.01 -1.18
CA ALA A 29 16.35 9.34 -0.62
C ALA A 29 17.49 9.09 -1.63
N GLY A 30 17.46 9.70 -2.83
CA GLY A 30 18.45 9.49 -3.88
C GLY A 30 18.18 8.28 -4.77
N ASN A 31 16.95 7.75 -4.74
CA ASN A 31 16.48 6.63 -5.55
C ASN A 31 17.32 5.33 -5.42
N PRO A 32 17.57 4.83 -4.20
CA PRO A 32 18.32 3.59 -4.01
C PRO A 32 17.63 2.41 -4.71
N SER A 33 18.42 1.51 -5.29
CA SER A 33 17.88 0.30 -5.90
C SER A 33 17.20 -0.60 -4.84
N TYR A 34 16.21 -1.39 -5.24
CA TYR A 34 15.60 -2.38 -4.34
C TYR A 34 16.62 -3.37 -3.77
N ARG A 35 17.71 -3.67 -4.51
CA ARG A 35 18.80 -4.51 -4.03
C ARG A 35 19.60 -3.84 -2.90
N THR A 36 19.80 -2.53 -2.99
CA THR A 36 20.43 -1.73 -1.92
C THR A 36 19.52 -1.70 -0.70
N MET A 37 18.22 -1.44 -0.90
CA MET A 37 17.25 -1.40 0.19
C MET A 37 17.11 -2.76 0.88
N ALA A 38 17.09 -3.87 0.13
CA ALA A 38 16.99 -5.22 0.68
C ALA A 38 18.10 -5.54 1.70
N LYS A 39 19.32 -5.04 1.48
CA LYS A 39 20.44 -5.20 2.42
C LYS A 39 20.21 -4.49 3.76
N ARG A 40 19.44 -3.40 3.77
CA ARG A 40 19.13 -2.59 4.97
C ARG A 40 17.83 -3.03 5.64
N ALA A 41 16.82 -3.37 4.84
CA ALA A 41 15.46 -3.68 5.26
C ALA A 41 15.28 -5.12 5.77
N HIS A 42 16.23 -6.02 5.50
CA HIS A 42 16.10 -7.46 5.76
C HIS A 42 14.88 -8.12 5.08
N TYR A 43 14.39 -7.53 3.99
CA TYR A 43 13.33 -8.07 3.13
C TYR A 43 13.86 -8.34 1.72
N SER A 44 13.19 -9.24 1.00
CA SER A 44 13.57 -9.56 -0.37
C SER A 44 13.34 -8.37 -1.32
N VAL A 45 14.13 -8.32 -2.40
CA VAL A 45 13.95 -7.36 -3.51
C VAL A 45 12.52 -7.42 -4.06
N ALA A 46 11.97 -8.63 -4.20
CA ALA A 46 10.61 -8.84 -4.69
C ALA A 46 9.58 -8.22 -3.73
N THR A 47 9.69 -8.45 -2.42
CA THR A 47 8.78 -7.88 -1.42
C THR A 47 8.77 -6.35 -1.45
N LEU A 48 9.94 -5.72 -1.57
CA LEU A 48 10.04 -4.26 -1.63
C LEU A 48 9.50 -3.69 -2.95
N ALA A 49 9.72 -4.40 -4.07
CA ALA A 49 9.15 -4.02 -5.35
C ALA A 49 7.62 -4.14 -5.34
N GLU A 50 7.08 -5.23 -4.80
CA GLU A 50 5.64 -5.45 -4.66
C GLU A 50 4.97 -4.37 -3.80
N ALA A 51 5.58 -3.97 -2.68
CA ALA A 51 5.07 -2.89 -1.83
C ALA A 51 4.91 -1.55 -2.57
N ALA A 52 5.74 -1.31 -3.60
CA ALA A 52 5.72 -0.11 -4.42
C ALA A 52 4.95 -0.29 -5.75
N ARG A 53 4.17 -1.38 -5.93
CA ARG A 53 3.37 -1.62 -7.16
C ARG A 53 1.95 -1.06 -7.12
N GLY A 54 1.42 -0.76 -5.93
CA GLY A 54 0.05 -0.27 -5.74
C GLY A 54 -1.03 -1.28 -6.10
N LEU A 55 -0.73 -2.59 -6.03
CA LEU A 55 -1.70 -3.66 -6.33
C LEU A 55 -2.36 -4.22 -5.08
N HIS A 56 -1.67 -4.16 -3.94
CA HIS A 56 -2.16 -4.64 -2.66
C HIS A 56 -1.54 -3.80 -1.55
N LYS A 57 -2.21 -3.79 -0.41
CA LYS A 57 -1.69 -3.13 0.80
C LYS A 57 -0.51 -3.92 1.36
N PRO A 58 0.71 -3.36 1.41
CA PRO A 58 1.83 -4.02 2.07
C PRO A 58 1.57 -4.14 3.58
N SER A 59 2.24 -5.08 4.25
CA SER A 59 2.18 -5.15 5.72
C SER A 59 2.83 -3.91 6.35
N LEU A 60 2.45 -3.60 7.58
CA LEU A 60 3.06 -2.49 8.33
C LEU A 60 4.58 -2.68 8.43
N LYS A 61 5.04 -3.91 8.74
CA LYS A 61 6.48 -4.21 8.86
C LYS A 61 7.25 -3.95 7.55
N VAL A 62 6.69 -4.33 6.40
CA VAL A 62 7.32 -4.08 5.09
C VAL A 62 7.36 -2.57 4.80
N THR A 63 6.30 -1.85 5.13
CA THR A 63 6.25 -0.39 4.98
C THR A 63 7.34 0.30 5.79
N LEU A 64 7.46 -0.03 7.09
CA LEU A 64 8.46 0.61 7.96
C LEU A 64 9.89 0.27 7.54
N ALA A 65 10.13 -0.97 7.10
CA ALA A 65 11.45 -1.36 6.60
C ALA A 65 11.80 -0.68 5.27
N TYR A 66 10.82 -0.46 4.39
CA TYR A 66 11.02 0.33 3.17
C TYR A 66 11.38 1.78 3.50
N VAL A 67 10.66 2.38 4.46
CA VAL A 67 10.86 3.77 4.89
C VAL A 67 12.23 3.94 5.55
N ALA A 68 12.59 3.04 6.47
CA ALA A 68 13.90 3.02 7.12
C ALA A 68 15.04 2.82 6.11
N ALA A 69 14.87 1.97 5.10
CA ALA A 69 15.88 1.79 4.05
C ALA A 69 16.07 3.04 3.16
N CYS A 70 15.06 3.91 3.11
CA CYS A 70 15.08 5.22 2.46
C CYS A 70 15.41 6.36 3.44
N ASP A 71 15.87 6.07 4.65
CA ASP A 71 16.21 7.07 5.67
C ASP A 71 15.03 8.01 6.02
N GLY A 72 13.79 7.53 5.86
CA GLY A 72 12.56 8.26 6.21
C GLY A 72 12.08 7.98 7.64
N ASP A 73 11.16 8.81 8.12
CA ASP A 73 10.57 8.68 9.45
C ASP A 73 9.44 7.63 9.49
N PRO A 74 9.55 6.55 10.29
CA PRO A 74 8.53 5.51 10.37
C PRO A 74 7.21 5.96 11.02
N GLU A 75 7.20 7.01 11.83
CA GLU A 75 6.02 7.45 12.60
C GLU A 75 4.87 7.98 11.70
N PRO A 76 5.08 8.95 10.79
CA PRO A 76 4.04 9.41 9.86
C PRO A 76 3.59 8.31 8.93
N TRP A 77 4.49 7.40 8.54
CA TRP A 77 4.17 6.26 7.68
C TRP A 77 3.29 5.22 8.38
N THR A 78 3.50 5.00 9.67
CA THR A 78 2.62 4.17 10.50
C THR A 78 1.19 4.73 10.50
N ARG A 79 1.03 6.03 10.74
CA ARG A 79 -0.29 6.69 10.70
C ARG A 79 -0.95 6.59 9.33
N ARG A 80 -0.21 6.83 8.25
CA ARG A 80 -0.73 6.69 6.88
C ARG A 80 -1.18 5.26 6.58
N TRP A 81 -0.43 4.27 7.04
CA TRP A 81 -0.79 2.86 6.88
C TRP A 81 -2.11 2.51 7.57
N TYR A 82 -2.33 3.01 8.80
CA TYR A 82 -3.61 2.80 9.49
C TYR A 82 -4.77 3.53 8.79
N ARG A 83 -4.55 4.76 8.30
CA ARG A 83 -5.55 5.48 7.50
C ARG A 83 -5.94 4.69 6.24
N LEU A 84 -4.95 4.20 5.49
CA LEU A 84 -5.19 3.34 4.33
C LEU A 84 -5.98 2.08 4.70
N SER A 85 -5.68 1.48 5.85
CA SER A 85 -6.43 0.33 6.37
C SER A 85 -7.91 0.63 6.50
N SER A 86 -8.24 1.72 7.20
CA SER A 86 -9.61 2.14 7.46
C SER A 86 -10.34 2.52 6.17
N GLU A 87 -9.66 3.16 5.21
CA GLU A 87 -10.27 3.51 3.93
C GLU A 87 -10.60 2.28 3.09
N LEU A 88 -9.73 1.26 3.08
CA LEU A 88 -10.00 0.00 2.37
C LEU A 88 -11.14 -0.78 3.02
N GLU A 89 -11.17 -0.87 4.35
CA GLU A 89 -12.27 -1.50 5.11
C GLU A 89 -13.62 -0.80 4.87
N GLY A 90 -13.61 0.53 4.73
CA GLY A 90 -14.80 1.32 4.41
C GLY A 90 -15.30 1.13 2.97
N ARG A 91 -14.42 0.80 2.02
CA ARG A 91 -14.75 0.50 0.62
C ARG A 91 -15.19 -0.95 0.41
N ASP A 92 -14.58 -1.89 1.14
CA ASP A 92 -14.97 -3.31 1.14
C ASP A 92 -16.24 -3.58 1.96
N SER A 93 -16.74 -2.59 2.71
CA SER A 93 -18.08 -2.65 3.27
C SER A 93 -19.08 -2.50 2.12
N PRO A 94 -19.77 -3.56 1.67
CA PRO A 94 -20.93 -3.35 0.82
C PRO A 94 -21.86 -2.46 1.63
N ALA A 95 -22.36 -1.39 1.01
CA ALA A 95 -23.52 -0.68 1.53
C ALA A 95 -24.49 -1.73 2.04
N ARG A 96 -24.73 -1.72 3.35
CA ARG A 96 -25.49 -2.70 4.13
C ARG A 96 -26.71 -3.16 3.30
N GLY A 97 -26.51 -4.25 2.56
CA GLY A 97 -27.55 -4.91 1.79
C GLY A 97 -28.49 -5.50 2.81
N GLN A 98 -29.65 -4.87 2.90
CA GLN A 98 -30.81 -5.28 3.67
C GLN A 98 -30.97 -6.81 3.66
N PRO A 99 -31.16 -7.49 4.81
CA PRO A 99 -31.60 -8.88 4.77
C PRO A 99 -32.92 -8.92 3.97
N PRO A 100 -33.10 -9.86 3.02
CA PRO A 100 -34.38 -10.00 2.35
C PRO A 100 -35.43 -10.26 3.42
N ALA A 101 -36.45 -9.39 3.46
CA ALA A 101 -37.59 -9.57 4.35
C ALA A 101 -38.13 -11.00 4.15
N PRO A 102 -38.32 -11.81 5.21
CA PRO A 102 -39.01 -13.08 5.05
C PRO A 102 -40.42 -12.77 4.58
N GLY A 103 -40.73 -13.18 3.36
CA GLY A 103 -42.08 -13.11 2.83
C GLY A 103 -43.03 -13.86 3.76
N LEU A 104 -44.08 -13.17 4.21
CA LEU A 104 -45.22 -13.81 4.85
C LEU A 104 -46.46 -13.53 4.00
N VAL A 105 -47.07 -14.64 3.61
CA VAL A 105 -48.20 -14.83 2.70
C VAL A 105 -49.47 -14.12 3.17
N PRO A 106 -50.31 -13.58 2.25
CA PRO A 106 -51.69 -13.23 2.58
C PRO A 106 -52.53 -14.51 2.63
N THR A 107 -53.28 -14.71 3.73
CA THR A 107 -54.40 -15.67 3.82
C THR A 107 -55.70 -14.89 3.90
#